data_AF-A0A432I1Z6-F1
#
_entry.id   AF-A0A432I1Z6-F1
#
_cell.length_a   1.000
_cell.length_b   1.000
_cell.length_c   1.000
_cell.angle_alpha   90.00
_cell.angle_beta   90.00
_cell.angle_gamma   90.00
#
_symmetry.space_group_name_H-M   'P 1'
#
loop_
_entity.id
_entity.type
_entity.pdbx_description
1 polymer ?
#
loop_
_entity_poly.entity_id
_entity_poly.type
_entity_poly.pdbx_seq_one_letter_code
_entity_poly.pdbx_strand_id
1 'polypeptide(L)'
;MPAGCPRGDLRVSIEWEPTPCLERGCSRCCRETEMPLAEEDIARLEALGEQRESFSIVLPDGSVRLQNDPATRACVFLDTDSADADAPGTCRVWDDRPEGCRIYPLVLDQLDQPFLDELCPHRDEFPTPPLGLRRRLVVLDDTVRAEARSRQDE
;
A
#
# COMPACT_ATOMS: atom_id res chain seq x y z
N MET A 1 27.35 -31.66 29.58
CA MET A 1 26.18 -31.73 28.68
C MET A 1 25.55 -30.35 28.65
N PRO A 2 25.79 -29.50 27.63
CA PRO A 2 25.19 -28.17 27.60
C PRO A 2 23.76 -28.30 27.04
N ALA A 3 22.77 -27.85 27.80
CA ALA A 3 21.43 -27.60 27.28
C ALA A 3 21.45 -26.21 26.65
N GLY A 4 21.53 -26.16 25.32
CA GLY A 4 21.33 -24.93 24.55
C GLY A 4 19.87 -24.52 24.60
N CYS A 5 19.59 -23.35 25.16
CA CYS A 5 18.29 -22.70 25.06
C CYS A 5 18.05 -22.33 23.58
N PRO A 6 16.92 -22.69 22.95
CA PRO A 6 16.65 -22.26 21.59
C PRO A 6 16.41 -20.75 21.63
N ARG A 7 17.29 -19.99 20.98
CA ARG A 7 17.05 -18.58 20.67
C ARG A 7 15.93 -18.55 19.64
N GLY A 8 14.69 -18.44 20.11
CA GLY A 8 13.58 -18.04 19.29
C GLY A 8 13.88 -16.63 18.78
N ASP A 9 14.18 -16.55 17.50
CA ASP A 9 14.26 -15.30 16.76
C ASP A 9 12.84 -14.69 16.79
N LEU A 10 12.56 -13.85 17.79
CA LEU A 10 11.38 -12.98 17.83
C LEU A 10 11.55 -11.97 16.69
N ARG A 11 11.37 -12.45 15.46
CA ARG A 11 11.05 -11.58 14.34
C ARG A 11 9.72 -10.94 14.67
N VAL A 12 9.78 -9.74 15.23
CA VAL A 12 8.62 -8.86 15.29
C VAL A 12 8.23 -8.66 13.83
N SER A 13 7.18 -9.36 13.38
CA SER A 13 6.65 -9.17 12.03
C SER A 13 6.36 -7.69 11.88
N ILE A 14 7.07 -7.04 10.96
CA ILE A 14 6.92 -5.61 10.67
C ILE A 14 5.80 -5.36 9.66
N GLU A 15 5.31 -6.44 9.05
CA GLU A 15 4.26 -6.49 8.04
C GLU A 15 3.11 -7.39 8.49
N TRP A 16 2.02 -7.37 7.74
CA TRP A 16 0.91 -8.31 7.88
C TRP A 16 1.39 -9.71 7.51
N GLU A 17 1.63 -10.56 8.49
CA GLU A 17 1.95 -11.97 8.23
C GLU A 17 1.09 -12.86 9.14
N PRO A 18 0.07 -13.55 8.59
CA PRO A 18 -0.34 -13.65 7.17
C PRO A 18 -1.20 -12.48 6.64
N THR A 19 -1.37 -12.39 5.31
CA THR A 19 -2.39 -11.53 4.65
C THR A 19 -3.43 -12.38 3.90
N PRO A 20 -4.73 -12.04 3.93
CA PRO A 20 -5.75 -12.75 3.16
C PRO A 20 -5.70 -12.45 1.65
N CYS A 21 -4.99 -11.38 1.23
CA CYS A 21 -5.06 -10.86 -0.13
C CYS A 21 -4.65 -11.88 -1.21
N LEU A 22 -3.50 -12.53 -1.04
CA LEU A 22 -2.99 -13.52 -2.00
C LEU A 22 -3.80 -14.81 -1.99
N GLU A 23 -4.14 -15.31 -0.79
CA GLU A 23 -4.90 -16.57 -0.64
C GLU A 23 -6.32 -16.46 -1.22
N ARG A 24 -6.92 -15.27 -1.13
CA ARG A 24 -8.26 -14.98 -1.68
C ARG A 24 -8.22 -14.49 -3.14
N GLY A 25 -7.04 -14.23 -3.70
CA GLY A 25 -6.91 -13.58 -5.02
C GLY A 25 -7.59 -12.21 -5.07
N CYS A 26 -7.65 -11.51 -3.93
CA CYS A 26 -8.40 -10.26 -3.80
C CYS A 26 -7.57 -9.10 -4.35
N SER A 27 -8.17 -8.33 -5.27
CA SER A 27 -7.58 -7.12 -5.83
C SER A 27 -8.48 -5.89 -5.65
N ARG A 28 -9.40 -5.90 -4.68
CA ARG A 28 -10.42 -4.85 -4.50
C ARG A 28 -9.80 -3.47 -4.26
N CYS A 29 -8.75 -3.37 -3.45
CA CYS A 29 -8.06 -2.11 -3.16
C CYS A 29 -7.22 -1.55 -4.33
N CYS A 30 -6.98 -2.38 -5.36
CA CYS A 30 -6.31 -1.96 -6.59
C CYS A 30 -7.29 -1.31 -7.58
N ARG A 31 -8.61 -1.37 -7.34
CA ARG A 31 -9.64 -0.84 -8.24
C ARG A 31 -9.94 0.61 -7.87
N GLU A 32 -9.91 1.50 -8.86
CA GLU A 32 -10.15 2.94 -8.71
C GLU A 32 -9.34 3.54 -7.55
N THR A 33 -8.11 3.05 -7.38
CA THR A 33 -7.33 3.36 -6.19
C THR A 33 -6.95 4.84 -6.19
N GLU A 34 -7.04 5.47 -5.02
CA GLU A 34 -6.53 6.83 -4.78
C GLU A 34 -5.25 6.82 -3.96
N MET A 35 -4.53 5.68 -3.97
CA MET A 35 -3.33 5.46 -3.16
C MET A 35 -2.29 6.57 -3.36
N PRO A 36 -2.00 7.36 -2.32
CA PRO A 36 -0.95 8.36 -2.38
C PRO A 36 0.42 7.71 -2.48
N LEU A 37 1.35 8.40 -3.13
CA LEU A 37 2.75 7.98 -3.27
C LEU A 37 3.66 9.00 -2.60
N ALA A 38 4.57 8.51 -1.77
CA ALA A 38 5.74 9.29 -1.36
C ALA A 38 6.83 9.25 -2.45
N GLU A 39 7.74 10.21 -2.50
CA GLU A 39 8.87 10.18 -3.43
C GLU A 39 9.75 8.93 -3.22
N GLU A 40 9.83 8.39 -2.01
CA GLU A 40 10.53 7.13 -1.75
C GLU A 40 9.84 5.93 -2.45
N ASP A 41 8.51 5.92 -2.53
CA ASP A 41 7.79 4.89 -3.29
C ASP A 41 8.06 5.03 -4.79
N ILE A 42 8.04 6.26 -5.29
CA ILE A 42 8.29 6.55 -6.71
C ILE A 42 9.72 6.14 -7.08
N ALA A 43 10.72 6.55 -6.29
CA ALA A 43 12.12 6.21 -6.52
C ALA A 43 12.35 4.69 -6.50
N ARG A 44 11.67 3.96 -5.61
CA ARG A 44 11.73 2.50 -5.56
C ARG A 44 11.15 1.86 -6.82
N LEU A 45 9.99 2.33 -7.29
CA LEU A 45 9.37 1.83 -8.52
C LEU A 45 10.21 2.17 -9.77
N GLU A 46 10.79 3.37 -9.84
CA GLU A 46 11.71 3.77 -10.92
C GLU A 46 12.95 2.86 -10.96
N ALA A 47 13.48 2.46 -9.80
CA ALA A 47 14.61 1.54 -9.72
C ALA A 47 14.29 0.13 -10.25
N LEU A 48 13.02 -0.27 -10.31
CA LEU A 48 12.56 -1.51 -10.95
C LEU A 48 12.44 -1.39 -12.47
N GLY A 49 12.63 -0.19 -13.03
CA GLY A 49 12.50 0.10 -14.45
C GLY A 49 11.15 0.69 -14.85
N GLU A 50 10.31 1.06 -13.89
CA GLU A 50 9.03 1.72 -14.16
C GLU A 50 9.23 3.19 -14.51
N GLN A 51 8.49 3.68 -15.51
CA GLN A 51 8.55 5.09 -15.88
C GLN A 51 7.59 5.89 -15.02
N ARG A 52 8.04 6.94 -14.33
CA ARG A 52 7.23 7.76 -13.41
C ARG A 52 5.88 8.16 -14.00
N GLU A 53 5.87 8.62 -15.25
CA GLU A 53 4.69 9.09 -15.97
C GLU A 53 3.71 7.97 -16.34
N SER A 54 4.13 6.71 -16.24
CA SER A 54 3.30 5.54 -16.55
C SER A 54 2.52 5.02 -15.34
N PHE A 55 2.91 5.40 -14.12
CA PHE A 55 2.29 4.89 -12.89
C PHE A 55 1.89 5.94 -11.87
N SER A 56 2.28 7.20 -12.06
CA SER A 56 1.97 8.27 -11.11
C SER A 56 1.28 9.44 -11.80
N ILE A 57 0.39 10.10 -11.06
CA ILE A 57 -0.25 11.35 -11.47
C ILE A 57 -0.10 12.37 -10.36
N VAL A 58 0.28 13.60 -10.73
CA VAL A 58 0.31 14.76 -9.85
C VAL A 58 -1.05 15.45 -9.90
N LEU A 59 -1.66 15.66 -8.74
CA LEU A 59 -2.94 16.34 -8.59
C LEU A 59 -2.77 17.86 -8.44
N PRO A 60 -3.82 18.66 -8.65
CA PRO A 60 -3.77 20.12 -8.51
C PRO A 60 -3.36 20.61 -7.11
N ASP A 61 -3.53 19.78 -6.08
CA ASP A 61 -3.11 20.07 -4.72
C ASP A 61 -1.64 19.68 -4.44
N GLY A 62 -0.88 19.30 -5.48
CA GLY A 62 0.52 18.87 -5.37
C GLY A 62 0.70 17.43 -4.88
N SER A 63 -0.36 16.75 -4.46
CA SER A 63 -0.28 15.34 -4.06
C SER A 63 -0.02 14.45 -5.27
N VAL A 64 0.70 13.34 -5.05
CA VAL A 64 0.97 12.33 -6.08
C VAL A 64 0.26 11.05 -5.68
N ARG A 65 -0.38 10.40 -6.65
CA ARG A 65 -1.04 9.11 -6.43
C ARG A 65 -0.78 8.14 -7.56
N LEU A 66 -1.06 6.86 -7.31
CA LEU A 66 -1.04 5.82 -8.32
C LEU A 66 -2.02 6.13 -9.46
N GLN A 67 -1.57 5.89 -10.68
CA GLN A 67 -2.40 5.95 -11.88
C GLN A 67 -3.24 4.68 -12.00
N ASN A 68 -4.46 4.85 -12.53
CA ASN A 68 -5.33 3.75 -12.92
C ASN A 68 -5.40 3.66 -14.45
N ASP A 69 -5.42 2.44 -14.98
CA ASP A 69 -5.74 2.16 -16.37
C ASP A 69 -7.22 2.50 -16.63
N PRO A 70 -7.54 3.29 -17.67
CA PRO A 70 -8.91 3.74 -17.91
C PRO A 70 -9.84 2.63 -18.43
N ALA A 71 -9.31 1.56 -19.02
CA ALA A 71 -10.12 0.45 -19.54
C ALA A 71 -10.49 -0.54 -18.43
N THR A 72 -9.54 -0.90 -17.57
CA THR A 72 -9.76 -1.84 -16.45
C THR A 72 -10.17 -1.15 -15.15
N ARG A 73 -10.05 0.19 -15.09
CA ARG A 73 -10.29 1.01 -13.89
C ARG A 73 -9.48 0.51 -12.68
N ALA A 74 -8.35 -0.13 -12.92
CA ALA A 74 -7.45 -0.65 -11.90
C ALA A 74 -6.11 0.06 -11.92
N CYS A 75 -5.39 0.00 -10.81
CA CYS A 75 -4.00 0.42 -10.74
C CYS A 75 -3.19 -0.20 -11.89
N VAL A 76 -2.32 0.59 -12.52
CA VAL A 76 -1.49 0.15 -13.66
C VAL A 76 -0.58 -1.04 -13.35
N PHE A 77 -0.39 -1.37 -12.08
CA PHE A 77 0.38 -2.54 -11.64
C PHE A 77 -0.47 -3.81 -11.45
N LEU A 78 -1.79 -3.73 -11.59
CA LEU A 78 -2.67 -4.89 -11.49
C LEU A 78 -2.75 -5.60 -12.84
N ASP A 79 -2.29 -6.85 -12.89
CA ASP A 79 -2.53 -7.72 -14.04
C ASP A 79 -3.99 -8.21 -14.01
N THR A 80 -4.82 -7.58 -14.85
CA THR A 80 -6.25 -7.87 -15.05
C THR A 80 -6.68 -7.38 -16.43
N ASP A 81 -7.68 -8.02 -17.03
CA ASP A 81 -8.38 -7.56 -18.25
C ASP A 81 -9.82 -7.10 -17.99
N SER A 82 -10.32 -7.35 -16.78
CA SER A 82 -11.66 -6.98 -16.34
C SER A 82 -11.71 -5.60 -15.68
N ALA A 83 -12.82 -4.89 -15.85
CA ALA A 83 -13.18 -3.69 -15.09
C ALA A 83 -14.07 -3.97 -13.88
N ASP A 84 -14.46 -5.23 -13.66
CA ASP A 84 -15.20 -5.64 -12.48
C ASP A 84 -14.33 -5.47 -11.23
N ALA A 85 -14.89 -4.82 -10.22
CA ALA A 85 -14.19 -4.51 -9.00
C ALA A 85 -13.92 -5.75 -8.13
N ASP A 86 -14.65 -6.85 -8.34
CA ASP A 86 -14.43 -8.14 -7.67
C ASP A 86 -13.72 -9.17 -8.55
N ALA A 87 -13.36 -8.82 -9.78
CA ALA A 87 -12.53 -9.69 -10.61
C ALA A 87 -11.13 -9.85 -10.01
N PRO A 88 -10.57 -11.07 -10.05
CA PRO A 88 -9.24 -11.34 -9.51
C PRO A 88 -8.18 -10.57 -10.30
N GLY A 89 -7.04 -10.36 -9.66
CA GLY A 89 -5.87 -9.76 -10.29
C GLY A 89 -4.63 -9.94 -9.41
N THR A 90 -3.45 -9.88 -10.03
CA THR A 90 -2.17 -9.99 -9.31
C THR A 90 -1.39 -8.69 -9.49
N CYS A 91 -0.91 -8.12 -8.39
CA CYS A 91 -0.05 -6.94 -8.49
C CYS A 91 1.35 -7.39 -8.93
N ARG A 92 1.81 -6.89 -10.08
CA ARG A 92 3.12 -7.27 -10.63
C ARG A 92 4.33 -6.74 -9.84
N VAL A 93 4.11 -5.73 -9.00
CA VAL A 93 5.12 -5.17 -8.07
C VAL A 93 4.85 -5.57 -6.62
N TRP A 94 4.25 -6.74 -6.37
CA TRP A 94 3.78 -7.16 -5.04
C TRP A 94 4.82 -6.98 -3.92
N ASP A 95 6.07 -7.38 -4.15
CA ASP A 95 7.12 -7.30 -3.13
C ASP A 95 7.59 -5.86 -2.90
N ASP A 96 7.51 -5.00 -3.91
CA ASP A 96 7.97 -3.60 -3.90
C ASP A 96 6.84 -2.57 -3.82
N ARG A 97 5.62 -3.03 -3.51
CA ARG A 97 4.41 -2.22 -3.39
C ARG A 97 4.68 -0.91 -2.65
N PRO A 98 4.00 0.20 -3.04
CA PRO A 98 4.03 1.43 -2.27
C PRO A 98 3.71 1.20 -0.80
N GLU A 99 4.29 2.00 0.08
CA GLU A 99 4.18 1.82 1.52
C GLU A 99 2.71 1.80 1.97
N GLY A 100 1.86 2.66 1.41
CA GLY A 100 0.42 2.65 1.68
C GLY A 100 -0.27 1.34 1.28
N CYS A 101 0.12 0.72 0.17
CA CYS A 101 -0.40 -0.60 -0.24
C CYS A 101 0.05 -1.74 0.68
N ARG A 102 1.24 -1.61 1.31
CA ARG A 102 1.73 -2.58 2.31
C ARG A 102 1.03 -2.42 3.65
N ILE A 103 0.65 -1.21 4.02
CA ILE A 103 -0.03 -0.89 5.28
C ILE A 103 -1.53 -1.21 5.22
N TYR A 104 -2.16 -1.06 4.05
CA TYR A 104 -3.57 -1.40 3.85
C TYR A 104 -3.91 -2.80 4.37
N PRO A 105 -5.03 -2.99 5.12
CA PRO A 105 -6.17 -2.09 5.26
C PRO A 105 -6.13 -1.14 6.45
N LEU A 106 -5.00 -0.98 7.16
CA LEU A 106 -4.91 0.01 8.24
C LEU A 106 -4.86 1.43 7.65
N VAL A 107 -5.80 2.27 8.02
CA VAL A 107 -5.92 3.66 7.57
C VAL A 107 -6.17 4.59 8.75
N LEU A 108 -5.97 5.91 8.56
CA LEU A 108 -6.26 6.94 9.56
C LEU A 108 -7.62 7.57 9.29
N ASP A 109 -8.39 7.83 10.35
CA ASP A 109 -9.59 8.67 10.27
C ASP A 109 -9.24 10.17 10.31
N GLN A 110 -10.27 11.02 10.33
CA GLN A 110 -10.09 12.48 10.40
C GLN A 110 -9.46 12.99 11.71
N LEU A 111 -9.33 12.12 12.72
CA LEU A 111 -8.74 12.39 14.03
C LEU A 111 -7.40 11.64 14.22
N ASP A 112 -6.79 11.20 13.11
CA ASP A 112 -5.56 10.41 13.07
C ASP A 112 -5.62 9.12 13.91
N GLN A 113 -6.83 8.57 14.11
CA GLN A 113 -7.02 7.28 14.75
C GLN A 113 -6.95 6.16 13.72
N PRO A 114 -6.14 5.12 13.98
CA PRO A 114 -6.03 4.00 13.07
C PRO A 114 -7.27 3.10 13.16
N PHE A 115 -7.81 2.72 12.01
CA PHE A 115 -8.87 1.72 11.88
C PHE A 115 -8.65 0.85 10.63
N LEU A 116 -9.32 -0.29 10.54
CA LEU A 116 -9.27 -1.12 9.32
C LEU A 116 -10.37 -0.66 8.35
N ASP A 117 -9.97 -0.34 7.13
CA ASP A 117 -10.86 0.19 6.10
C ASP A 117 -12.03 -0.77 5.79
N GLU A 118 -13.24 -0.22 5.80
CA GLU A 118 -14.48 -0.93 5.50
C GLU A 118 -14.59 -1.37 4.03
N LEU A 119 -13.83 -0.73 3.13
CA LEU A 119 -13.75 -1.13 1.72
C LEU A 119 -13.01 -2.47 1.52
N CYS A 120 -12.22 -2.90 2.49
CA CYS A 120 -11.57 -4.21 2.44
C CYS A 120 -12.59 -5.31 2.79
N PRO A 121 -12.93 -6.23 1.86
CA PRO A 121 -13.89 -7.30 2.13
C PRO A 121 -13.34 -8.35 3.11
N HIS A 122 -12.03 -8.38 3.34
CA HIS A 122 -11.34 -9.35 4.19
C HIS A 122 -10.75 -8.71 5.46
N ARG A 123 -11.15 -7.49 5.83
CA ARG A 123 -10.54 -6.76 6.97
C ARG A 123 -10.53 -7.56 8.28
N ASP A 124 -11.56 -8.37 8.51
CA ASP A 124 -11.71 -9.17 9.73
C ASP A 124 -10.83 -10.43 9.73
N GLU A 125 -10.22 -10.77 8.59
CA GLU A 125 -9.28 -11.89 8.44
C GLU A 125 -7.82 -11.46 8.68
N PHE A 126 -7.54 -10.15 8.79
CA PHE A 126 -6.19 -9.67 9.12
C PHE A 126 -5.86 -9.94 10.60
N PRO A 127 -4.58 -10.24 10.93
CA PRO A 127 -4.15 -10.34 12.32
C PRO A 127 -4.20 -8.96 13.01
N THR A 128 -3.92 -8.93 14.31
CA THR A 128 -3.72 -7.64 14.99
C THR A 128 -2.57 -6.87 14.32
N PRO A 129 -2.75 -5.56 14.02
CA PRO A 129 -1.71 -4.76 13.40
C PRO A 129 -0.39 -4.83 14.19
N PRO A 130 0.76 -5.03 13.52
CA PRO A 130 2.06 -4.98 14.17
C PRO A 130 2.33 -3.66 14.90
N LEU A 131 3.10 -3.73 16.00
CA LEU A 131 3.41 -2.55 16.84
C LEU A 131 3.99 -1.37 16.05
N GLY A 132 4.77 -1.64 15.00
CA GLY A 132 5.39 -0.62 14.15
C GLY A 132 4.48 -0.07 13.04
N LEU A 133 3.41 -0.79 12.68
CA LEU A 133 2.63 -0.49 11.48
C LEU A 133 1.88 0.84 11.59
N ARG A 134 1.29 1.12 12.76
CA ARG A 134 0.65 2.41 13.03
C ARG A 134 1.63 3.58 12.89
N ARG A 135 2.86 3.42 13.42
CA ARG A 135 3.86 4.48 13.34
C ARG A 135 4.28 4.73 11.89
N ARG A 136 4.46 3.66 11.10
CA ARG A 136 4.74 3.75 9.66
C ARG A 136 3.63 4.52 8.93
N LEU A 137 2.36 4.22 9.23
CA LEU A 137 1.21 4.91 8.64
C LEU A 137 1.22 6.42 8.91
N VAL A 138 1.44 6.83 10.16
CA VAL A 138 1.49 8.26 10.52
C VAL A 138 2.66 8.95 9.83
N VAL A 139 3.84 8.32 9.83
CA VAL A 139 5.03 8.87 9.14
C VAL A 139 4.80 9.00 7.64
N LEU A 140 4.13 8.01 7.03
CA LEU A 140 3.79 8.05 5.60
C LEU A 140 2.83 9.20 5.30
N ASP A 141 1.75 9.36 6.07
CA ASP A 141 0.78 10.45 5.88
C ASP A 141 1.44 11.83 6.01
N ASP A 142 2.26 12.02 7.06
CA ASP A 142 3.03 13.26 7.26
C ASP A 142 3.97 13.55 6.09
N THR A 143 4.67 12.52 5.60
CA THR A 143 5.61 12.62 4.47
C THR A 143 4.90 13.02 3.18
N VAL A 144 3.86 12.29 2.80
CA VAL A 144 3.08 12.56 1.59
C VAL A 144 2.50 13.98 1.61
N ARG A 145 1.96 14.42 2.76
CA ARG A 145 1.43 15.79 2.92
C ARG A 145 2.54 16.84 2.83
N ALA A 146 3.72 16.57 3.37
CA ALA A 146 4.85 17.49 3.29
C ALA A 146 5.36 17.66 1.85
N GLU A 147 5.52 16.54 1.14
CA GLU A 147 5.93 16.55 -0.26
C GLU A 147 4.90 17.27 -1.14
N ALA A 148 3.60 17.03 -0.91
CA ALA A 148 2.54 17.70 -1.65
C ALA A 148 2.63 19.23 -1.53
N ARG A 149 2.81 19.74 -0.31
CA ARG A 149 3.00 21.19 -0.05
C ARG A 149 4.21 21.74 -0.79
N SER A 150 5.34 21.03 -0.76
CA SER A 150 6.56 21.48 -1.42
C SER A 150 6.38 21.69 -2.92
N ARG A 151 5.56 20.87 -3.60
CA ARG A 151 5.28 21.02 -5.05
C ARG A 151 4.32 22.16 -5.39
N GLN A 152 3.58 22.67 -4.43
CA GLN A 152 2.69 23.84 -4.64
C GLN A 152 3.43 25.17 -4.60
N ASP A 153 4.60 25.18 -3.94
CA ASP A 153 5.44 26.36 -3.79
C ASP A 153 6.42 26.55 -4.97
N GLU A 154 6.44 25.61 -5.92
CA GLU A 154 7.27 25.59 -7.15
C GLU A 154 6.56 26.23 -8.35
#